data_AF-A0A2V9XQC4-F1
#
_entry.id   AF-A0A2V9XQC4-F1
#
_cell.length_a   1.000
_cell.length_b   1.000
_cell.length_c   1.000
_cell.angle_alpha   90.00
_cell.angle_beta   90.00
_cell.angle_gamma   90.00
#
_symmetry.space_group_name_H-M   'P 1'
#
loop_
_entity.id
_entity.type
_entity.pdbx_description
1 polymer ?
#
loop_
_entity_poly.entity_id
_entity_poly.type
_entity_poly.pdbx_seq_one_letter_code
_entity_poly.pdbx_strand_id
1 'polypeptide(L)'
;MRKAINHLRQSDPVLSAIIERVGAFRMNYDEPAFHSLAEAIVYQQLHGKAAATIFGRLAALTGNPLTPEGILKLSVEQMRAVGLSKQKLSYL
;
A
#
# COMPACT_ATOMS: atom_id res chain seq x y z
N MET A 1 4.13 11.09 -16.20
CA MET A 1 2.70 10.80 -16.44
C MET A 1 2.03 11.61 -17.56
N ARG A 2 2.48 12.83 -17.94
CA ARG A 2 1.87 13.62 -19.04
C ARG A 2 1.64 12.86 -20.36
N LYS A 3 2.63 12.08 -20.82
CA LYS A 3 2.51 11.28 -22.06
C LYS A 3 1.37 10.25 -21.98
N ALA A 4 1.27 9.52 -20.87
CA ALA A 4 0.22 8.53 -20.66
C ALA A 4 -1.18 9.17 -20.58
N ILE A 5 -1.31 10.29 -19.87
CA ILE A 5 -2.59 11.02 -19.77
C ILE A 5 -3.07 11.46 -21.16
N ASN A 6 -2.18 12.06 -21.96
CA ASN A 6 -2.53 12.53 -23.30
C ASN A 6 -2.90 11.37 -24.22
N HIS A 7 -2.18 10.25 -24.14
CA HIS A 7 -2.50 9.05 -24.89
C HIS A 7 -3.93 8.56 -24.56
N LEU A 8 -4.25 8.38 -23.27
CA LEU A 8 -5.58 7.92 -22.84
C LEU A 8 -6.70 8.87 -23.28
N ARG A 9 -6.50 10.20 -23.18
CA ARG A 9 -7.50 11.19 -23.64
C ARG A 9 -7.77 11.12 -25.15
N GLN A 10 -6.74 10.83 -25.94
CA GLN A 10 -6.86 10.74 -27.41
C GLN A 10 -7.42 9.38 -27.86
N SER A 11 -7.16 8.31 -27.11
CA SER A 11 -7.55 6.96 -27.47
C SER A 11 -8.97 6.59 -27.08
N ASP A 12 -9.55 7.22 -26.05
CA ASP A 12 -10.89 6.86 -25.55
C ASP A 12 -11.65 8.08 -25.01
N PRO A 13 -12.82 8.44 -25.61
CA PRO A 13 -13.63 9.57 -25.16
C PRO A 13 -14.22 9.39 -23.74
N VAL A 14 -14.50 8.16 -23.31
CA VAL A 14 -14.95 7.86 -21.94
C VAL A 14 -13.83 8.14 -20.95
N LEU A 15 -12.61 7.69 -21.24
CA LEU A 15 -11.46 8.00 -20.40
C LEU A 15 -11.15 9.50 -20.39
N SER A 16 -11.30 10.20 -21.52
CA SER A 16 -11.14 11.66 -21.55
C SER A 16 -12.12 12.37 -20.62
N ALA A 17 -13.40 12.02 -20.67
CA ALA A 17 -14.42 12.61 -19.81
C ALA A 17 -14.16 12.33 -18.32
N ILE A 18 -13.69 11.12 -17.98
CA ILE A 18 -13.30 10.77 -16.61
C ILE A 18 -12.10 11.62 -16.14
N ILE A 19 -11.06 11.74 -16.97
CA ILE A 19 -9.86 12.52 -16.64
C ILE A 19 -10.22 14.00 -16.43
N GLU A 20 -11.09 14.56 -17.26
CA GLU A 20 -11.57 15.94 -17.11
C GLU A 20 -12.36 16.14 -15.81
N ARG A 21 -13.23 15.18 -15.46
CA ARG A 21 -14.05 15.24 -14.24
C ARG A 21 -13.22 15.07 -12.96
N VAL A 22 -12.24 14.15 -12.96
CA VAL A 22 -11.39 13.88 -11.80
C VAL A 22 -10.31 14.96 -11.63
N GLY A 23 -9.81 15.51 -12.74
CA GLY A 23 -8.82 16.58 -12.76
C GLY A 23 -7.38 16.07 -12.69
N ALA A 24 -6.52 16.82 -12.00
CA ALA A 24 -5.08 16.59 -12.00
C ALA A 24 -4.70 15.20 -11.46
N PHE A 25 -3.78 14.53 -12.14
CA PHE A 25 -3.18 13.27 -11.69
C PHE A 25 -2.30 13.50 -10.45
N ARG A 26 -2.55 12.75 -9.37
CA ARG A 26 -1.91 12.93 -8.05
C ARG A 26 -1.35 11.63 -7.44
N MET A 27 -1.11 10.59 -8.25
CA MET A 27 -0.51 9.36 -7.72
C MET A 27 0.91 9.65 -7.27
N ASN A 28 1.23 9.21 -6.05
CA ASN A 28 2.58 9.18 -5.52
C ASN A 28 3.16 7.78 -5.71
N TYR A 29 4.47 7.71 -5.84
CA TYR A 29 5.22 6.46 -5.94
C TYR A 29 6.15 6.38 -4.74
N ASP A 30 6.12 5.24 -4.07
CA ASP A 30 7.10 4.90 -3.05
C ASP A 30 8.27 4.15 -3.69
N GLU A 31 9.43 4.23 -3.05
CA GLU A 31 10.60 3.45 -3.46
C GLU A 31 10.27 1.95 -3.39
N PRO A 32 10.62 1.14 -4.41
CA PRO A 32 10.40 -0.30 -4.39
C PRO A 32 11.37 -0.98 -3.40
N ALA A 33 10.98 -1.01 -2.13
CA ALA A 33 11.75 -1.52 -1.01
C ALA A 33 10.92 -2.51 -0.20
N PHE A 34 11.55 -3.16 0.80
CA PHE A 34 10.84 -4.06 1.71
C PHE A 34 9.62 -3.38 2.36
N HIS A 35 9.76 -2.12 2.77
CA HIS A 35 8.68 -1.35 3.38
C HIS A 35 7.44 -1.24 2.49
N SER A 36 7.59 -0.87 1.21
CA SER A 36 6.46 -0.70 0.29
C SER A 36 5.84 -2.05 -0.10
N LEU A 37 6.64 -3.13 -0.16
CA LEU A 37 6.10 -4.48 -0.32
C LEU A 37 5.30 -4.94 0.90
N ALA A 38 5.83 -4.73 2.11
CA ALA A 38 5.16 -5.07 3.35
C ALA A 38 3.86 -4.27 3.51
N GLU A 39 3.87 -2.97 3.18
CA GLU A 39 2.67 -2.14 3.15
C GLU A 39 1.64 -2.69 2.15
N ALA A 40 2.06 -3.01 0.93
CA ALA A 40 1.17 -3.59 -0.08
C ALA A 40 0.51 -4.89 0.42
N ILE A 41 1.26 -5.78 1.07
CA ILE A 41 0.74 -7.01 1.70
C ILE A 41 -0.29 -6.68 2.78
N VAL A 42 0.02 -5.73 3.67
CA VAL A 42 -0.89 -5.32 4.75
C VAL A 42 -2.19 -4.72 4.19
N TYR A 43 -2.16 -4.02 3.07
CA TYR A 43 -3.34 -3.39 2.46
C TYR A 43 -4.25 -4.34 1.66
N GLN A 44 -3.81 -5.56 1.37
CA GLN A 44 -4.61 -6.53 0.61
C GLN A 44 -5.98 -6.79 1.26
N GLN A 45 -7.04 -6.69 0.43
CA GLN A 45 -8.43 -7.01 0.78
C GLN A 45 -9.00 -6.22 1.98
N LEU A 46 -8.48 -5.01 2.23
CA LEU A 46 -8.95 -4.14 3.30
C LEU A 46 -9.34 -2.76 2.78
N HIS A 47 -10.28 -2.13 3.48
CA HIS A 47 -10.51 -0.69 3.32
C HIS A 47 -9.27 0.09 3.79
N GLY A 48 -8.88 1.14 3.05
CA GLY A 48 -7.63 1.87 3.29
C GLY A 48 -7.42 2.35 4.74
N LYS A 49 -8.47 2.83 5.41
CA LYS A 49 -8.41 3.22 6.84
C LYS A 49 -8.06 2.05 7.79
N ALA A 50 -8.60 0.86 7.52
CA ALA A 50 -8.33 -0.31 8.34
C ALA A 50 -6.90 -0.79 8.13
N ALA A 51 -6.45 -0.83 6.87
CA ALA A 51 -5.08 -1.17 6.54
C ALA A 51 -4.07 -0.18 7.15
N ALA A 52 -4.31 1.14 7.05
CA ALA A 52 -3.48 2.16 7.67
C ALA A 52 -3.38 2.01 9.20
N THR A 53 -4.48 1.64 9.86
CA THR A 53 -4.50 1.37 11.31
C THR A 53 -3.61 0.17 11.67
N ILE A 54 -3.74 -0.93 10.94
CA ILE A 54 -2.93 -2.15 11.15
C ILE A 54 -1.45 -1.86 10.87
N PHE A 55 -1.17 -1.18 9.76
CA PHE A 55 0.18 -0.81 9.36
C PHE A 55 0.86 0.10 10.38
N GLY A 56 0.15 1.12 10.88
CA GLY A 56 0.69 2.01 11.93
C GLY A 56 1.03 1.27 13.22
N ARG A 57 0.22 0.29 13.64
CA ARG A 57 0.53 -0.57 14.79
C ARG A 57 1.73 -1.47 14.53
N LEU A 58 1.85 -2.03 13.34
CA LEU A 58 3.01 -2.84 12.95
C LEU A 58 4.29 -2.00 12.96
N ALA A 59 4.28 -0.83 12.32
CA ALA A 59 5.40 0.11 12.29
C ALA A 59 5.82 0.58 13.70
N ALA A 60 4.87 0.71 14.62
CA ALA A 60 5.19 1.04 16.02
C ALA A 60 5.99 -0.07 16.73
N LEU A 61 5.91 -1.32 16.29
CA LEU A 61 6.68 -2.44 16.85
C LEU A 61 8.01 -2.67 16.11
N THR A 62 8.07 -2.41 14.81
CA THR A 62 9.21 -2.77 13.95
C THR A 62 10.07 -1.59 13.51
N GLY A 63 9.57 -0.36 13.66
CA GLY A 63 10.19 0.86 13.14
C GLY A 63 9.52 1.36 11.86
N ASN A 64 9.84 2.61 11.49
CA ASN A 64 9.41 3.24 10.25
C ASN A 64 10.63 3.89 9.57
N PRO A 65 11.11 3.40 8.42
CA PRO A 65 10.51 2.35 7.59
C PRO A 65 10.61 0.95 8.22
N LEU A 66 9.73 0.06 7.80
CA LEU A 66 9.78 -1.36 8.14
C LEU A 66 11.04 -1.98 7.55
N THR A 67 11.71 -2.86 8.29
CA THR A 67 12.82 -3.68 7.80
C THR A 67 12.53 -5.17 7.98
N PRO A 68 13.16 -6.06 7.19
CA PRO A 68 13.05 -7.50 7.38
C PRO A 68 13.41 -7.94 8.80
N GLU A 69 14.48 -7.37 9.37
CA GLU A 69 14.96 -7.70 10.71
C GLU A 69 14.00 -7.24 11.80
N GLY A 70 13.29 -6.11 11.59
CA GLY A 70 12.23 -5.67 12.47
C GLY A 70 11.06 -6.66 12.52
N ILE A 71 10.66 -7.18 11.35
CA ILE A 71 9.59 -8.17 11.23
C ILE A 71 10.00 -9.51 11.86
N LEU A 72 11.21 -10.00 11.59
CA LEU A 72 11.73 -11.27 12.12
C LEU A 72 11.84 -11.31 13.66
N LYS A 73 11.84 -10.16 14.34
CA LYS A 73 11.84 -10.07 15.80
C LYS A 73 10.46 -10.25 16.43
N LEU A 74 9.39 -10.16 15.66
CA LEU A 74 8.03 -10.27 16.19
C LEU A 74 7.58 -11.74 16.27
N SER A 75 6.91 -12.08 17.36
CA SER A 75 6.20 -13.35 17.46
C SER A 75 4.91 -13.33 16.62
N VAL A 76 4.40 -14.52 16.28
CA VAL A 76 3.12 -14.69 15.59
C VAL A 76 1.98 -14.01 16.37
N GLU A 77 2.00 -14.11 17.70
CA GLU A 77 1.00 -13.49 18.58
C GLU A 77 1.06 -11.96 18.49
N GLN A 78 2.27 -11.37 18.48
CA GLN A 78 2.44 -9.92 18.32
C GLN A 78 1.93 -9.45 16.94
N MET A 79 2.27 -10.17 15.87
CA MET A 79 1.79 -9.88 14.52
C MET A 79 0.26 -9.97 14.41
N ARG A 80 -0.36 -10.97 15.06
CA ARG A 80 -1.82 -11.10 15.12
C ARG A 80 -2.47 -10.01 15.97
N ALA A 81 -1.85 -9.60 17.07
CA ALA A 81 -2.35 -8.56 17.96
C ALA A 81 -2.45 -7.18 17.27
N VAL A 82 -1.55 -6.88 16.33
CA VAL A 82 -1.65 -5.66 15.51
C VAL A 82 -2.72 -5.72 14.42
N GLY A 83 -3.29 -6.90 14.18
CA GLY A 83 -4.43 -7.12 13.27
C GLY A 83 -4.09 -7.84 11.96
N LEU A 84 -2.90 -8.45 11.84
CA LEU A 84 -2.56 -9.23 10.66
C LEU A 84 -3.32 -10.57 10.63
N SER A 85 -3.79 -10.95 9.44
CA SER A 85 -4.41 -12.26 9.21
C SER A 85 -3.34 -13.35 9.14
N LYS A 86 -3.73 -14.59 9.41
CA LYS A 86 -2.84 -15.76 9.28
C LYS A 86 -2.15 -15.83 7.90
N GLN A 87 -2.86 -15.45 6.84
CA GLN A 87 -2.31 -15.47 5.49
C GLN A 87 -1.18 -14.44 5.32
N LYS A 88 -1.37 -13.21 5.83
CA LYS A 88 -0.37 -12.15 5.73
C LYS A 88 0.90 -12.46 6.52
N LEU A 89 0.81 -13.25 7.60
CA LEU A 89 1.98 -13.76 8.33
C LEU A 89 2.83 -14.72 7.49
N SER A 90 2.27 -15.40 6.48
CA SER A 90 3.06 -16.28 5.60
C SER A 90 3.73 -15.54 4.46
N TYR A 91 3.34 -14.29 4.23
CA TYR A 91 3.88 -13.45 3.15
C TYR A 91 4.97 -12.48 3.64
N LEU A 92 4.90 -12.11 4.92
CA LEU A 92 5.85 -11.26 5.63
C LEU A 92 6.93 -12.12 6.29
#